data_AF-A0A699WPE3-F1
#
_entry.id   AF-A0A699WPE3-F1
#
_cell.length_a   1.000
_cell.length_b   1.000
_cell.length_c   1.000
_cell.angle_alpha   90.00
_cell.angle_beta   90.00
_cell.angle_gamma   90.00
#
_symmetry.space_group_name_H-M   'P 1'
#
loop_
_entity.id
_entity.type
_entity.pdbx_description
1 polymer ?
#
loop_
_entity_poly.entity_id
_entity_poly.type
_entity_poly.pdbx_seq_one_letter_code
_entity_poly.pdbx_strand_id
1 'polypeptide(L)' 'ASELDGLAERLIAGIEGHPSKFWVLKQFQRSLEAVQEEDTEAKEHFGEELERLMAIVGIESSDGVLTYYLGM' A
#
# COMPACT_ATOMS: atom_id res chain seq x y z
N ALA A 1 -0.89 -14.36 -8.22
CA ALA A 1 -1.62 -13.25 -7.61
C ALA A 1 -0.80 -11.99 -7.86
N SER A 2 -1.44 -10.87 -8.16
CA SER A 2 -0.73 -9.58 -8.28
C SER A 2 -0.20 -9.13 -6.91
N GLU A 3 0.75 -8.19 -6.85
CA GLU A 3 1.22 -7.67 -5.56
C GLU A 3 0.08 -7.00 -4.77
N LEU A 4 -0.88 -6.39 -5.48
CA LEU A 4 -2.07 -5.80 -4.87
C LEU A 4 -2.97 -6.85 -4.19
N ASP A 5 -3.19 -8.00 -4.84
CA ASP A 5 -3.94 -9.11 -4.24
C ASP A 5 -3.23 -9.61 -2.96
N GLY A 6 -1.91 -9.78 -3.04
CA GLY A 6 -1.10 -10.20 -1.90
C GLY A 6 -1.14 -9.20 -0.75
N LEU A 7 -1.18 -7.90 -1.04
CA LEU A 7 -1.37 -6.85 -0.04
C LEU A 7 -2.76 -6.95 0.60
N ALA A 8 -3.82 -7.06 -0.20
CA ALA A 8 -5.19 -7.16 0.28
C ALA A 8 -5.38 -8.37 1.20
N GLU A 9 -4.84 -9.54 0.82
CA GLU A 9 -4.86 -10.75 1.65
C GLU A 9 -4.20 -10.53 3.02
N ARG A 10 -3.02 -9.87 3.04
CA ARG A 10 -2.33 -9.54 4.31
C ARG A 10 -3.16 -8.62 5.17
N LEU A 11 -3.77 -7.59 4.59
CA LEU A 11 -4.62 -6.64 5.32
C LEU A 11 -5.84 -7.34 5.90
N ILE A 12 -6.58 -8.11 5.10
CA ILE A 12 -7.77 -8.86 5.54
C ILE A 12 -7.42 -9.80 6.68
N ALA A 13 -6.30 -10.52 6.59
CA ALA A 13 -5.89 -11.48 7.61
C ALA A 13 -5.43 -10.85 8.93
N GLY A 14 -4.93 -9.61 8.92
CA GLY A 14 -4.23 -9.03 10.07
C GLY A 14 -4.84 -7.78 10.67
N ILE A 15 -5.73 -7.07 9.96
CA ILE A 15 -6.18 -5.74 10.39
C ILE A 15 -7.03 -5.77 11.66
N GLU A 16 -7.82 -6.82 11.90
CA GLU A 16 -8.59 -6.97 13.13
C GLU A 16 -7.69 -7.09 14.38
N GLY A 17 -6.55 -7.78 14.25
CA GLY A 17 -5.57 -7.93 15.33
C GLY A 17 -4.65 -6.72 15.50
N HIS A 18 -4.50 -5.91 14.46
CA HIS A 18 -3.58 -4.77 14.41
C HIS A 18 -4.20 -3.54 13.71
N PRO A 19 -5.30 -2.95 14.23
CA PRO A 19 -6.02 -1.85 13.58
C PRO A 19 -5.30 -0.52 13.80
N SER A 20 -4.07 -0.41 13.29
CA SER A 20 -3.25 0.79 13.41
C SER A 20 -2.73 1.22 12.05
N LYS A 21 -2.71 2.54 11.83
CA LYS A 21 -2.08 3.17 10.67
C LYS A 21 -0.65 2.64 10.45
N PHE A 22 0.12 2.54 11.53
CA PHE A 22 1.49 2.03 11.48
C PHE A 22 1.58 0.62 10.88
N TRP A 23 0.73 -0.30 11.33
CA TRP A 23 0.74 -1.67 10.84
C TRP A 23 0.32 -1.77 9.36
N VAL A 24 -0.69 -1.00 8.95
CA VAL A 24 -1.13 -0.94 7.55
C VAL A 24 -0.03 -0.37 6.66
N LEU A 25 0.58 0.76 7.03
CA LEU A 25 1.68 1.35 6.27
C LEU A 25 2.90 0.43 6.19
N LYS A 26 3.12 -0.41 7.20
CA LYS A 26 4.15 -1.47 7.12
C LYS A 26 3.83 -2.55 6.10
N GLN A 27 2.57 -2.89 5.87
CA GLN A 27 2.21 -3.82 4.79
C GLN A 27 2.35 -3.15 3.42
N PHE A 28 1.99 -1.87 3.31
CA PHE A 28 2.14 -1.08 2.09
C PHE A 28 3.61 -0.95 1.69
N GLN A 29 4.49 -0.63 2.64
CA GLN A 29 5.92 -0.52 2.41
C GLN A 29 6.49 -1.79 1.76
N ARG A 30 6.10 -2.97 2.24
CA ARG A 30 6.56 -4.25 1.68
C ARG A 30 6.14 -4.42 0.21
N SER A 31 4.94 -3.99 -0.14
CA SER A 31 4.46 -4.04 -1.52
C SER A 31 5.11 -3.00 -2.41
N LEU A 32 5.32 -1.80 -1.89
CA LEU A 32 6.01 -0.71 -2.59
C LEU A 32 7.47 -1.07 -2.91
N GLU A 33 8.15 -1.79 -2.02
CA GLU A 33 9.48 -2.36 -2.28
C GLU A 33 9.45 -3.39 -3.42
N ALA A 34 8.39 -4.19 -3.53
CA ALA A 34 8.27 -5.21 -4.57
C ALA A 34 8.02 -4.64 -5.97
N VAL A 35 7.30 -3.52 -6.08
CA VAL A 35 7.01 -2.84 -7.36
C VAL A 35 8.02 -1.73 -7.71
N GLN A 36 9.08 -1.58 -6.91
CA GLN A 36 10.03 -0.47 -7.08
C GLN A 36 10.78 -0.49 -8.42
N GLU A 37 10.95 -1.66 -9.04
CA GLU A 37 11.62 -1.80 -10.34
C GLU A 37 10.66 -1.76 -11.54
N GLU A 38 9.35 -1.65 -11.29
CA GLU A 38 8.35 -1.53 -12.36
C GLU A 38 8.44 -0.17 -13.06
N ASP A 39 7.84 -0.09 -14.25
CA ASP A 39 7.78 1.16 -15.01
C ASP A 39 6.87 2.21 -14.33
N THR A 40 6.94 3.44 -14.84
CA THR A 40 6.18 4.57 -14.27
C THR A 40 4.68 4.34 -14.30
N GLU A 41 4.13 3.74 -15.37
CA GLU A 41 2.69 3.52 -15.52
C GLU A 41 2.19 2.51 -14.48
N ALA A 42 2.94 1.43 -14.27
CA ALA A 42 2.62 0.43 -13.26
C ALA A 42 2.67 1.01 -11.83
N LYS A 43 3.66 1.86 -11.54
CA LYS A 43 3.80 2.55 -10.24
C LYS A 43 2.67 3.56 -9.98
N GLU A 44 2.30 4.35 -10.98
CA GLU A 44 1.18 5.29 -10.89
C GLU A 44 -0.12 4.53 -10.59
N HIS A 45 -0.39 3.47 -11.37
CA HIS A 45 -1.57 2.64 -11.16
C HIS A 45 -1.57 1.99 -9.76
N PHE A 46 -0.43 1.47 -9.31
CA PHE A 46 -0.31 0.88 -7.98
C PHE A 46 -0.57 1.93 -6.88
N GLY A 47 -0.06 3.15 -7.04
CA GLY A 47 -0.31 4.28 -6.15
C GLY A 47 -1.79 4.61 -6.00
N GLU A 48 -2.52 4.70 -7.11
CA GLU A 48 -3.98 4.96 -7.08
C GLU A 48 -4.75 3.89 -6.30
N GLU A 49 -4.38 2.61 -6.46
CA GLU A 49 -5.03 1.52 -5.73
C GLU A 49 -4.68 1.54 -4.23
N LEU A 50 -3.45 1.94 -3.86
CA LEU A 50 -3.08 2.14 -2.45
C LEU A 50 -3.88 3.27 -1.80
N GLU A 51 -4.14 4.37 -2.51
CA GLU A 51 -4.99 5.46 -2.01
C GLU A 51 -6.43 5.00 -1.78
N ARG A 52 -6.98 4.16 -2.67
CA ARG A 52 -8.30 3.56 -2.46
C ARG A 52 -8.33 2.64 -1.24
N LEU A 53 -7.31 1.82 -1.04
CA LEU A 53 -7.18 0.98 0.15
C LEU A 53 -7.08 1.82 1.42
N MET A 54 -6.33 2.93 1.41
CA MET A 54 -6.26 3.88 2.52
C MET A 54 -7.64 4.44 2.87
N ALA A 55 -8.45 4.81 1.88
CA ALA A 55 -9.81 5.27 2.12
C ALA A 55 -10.70 4.18 2.76
N ILE A 56 -10.55 2.92 2.34
CA ILE A 56 -11.32 1.79 2.90
C ILE A 56 -10.95 1.52 4.37
N VAL A 57 -9.66 1.55 4.70
CA VAL A 57 -9.17 1.24 6.06
C VAL A 57 -9.13 2.47 6.97
N GLY A 58 -9.59 3.63 6.51
CA GLY A 58 -9.69 4.87 7.29
C GLY A 58 -8.35 5.56 7.57
N ILE A 59 -7.41 5.49 6.63
CA ILE A 59 -6.11 6.19 6.72
C ILE A 59 -6.15 7.44 5.85
N GLU A 60 -5.98 8.61 6.47
CA GLU A 60 -6.07 9.90 5.79
C GLU A 60 -4.79 10.32 5.06
N SER A 61 -3.63 9.76 5.45
CA SER A 61 -2.32 10.15 4.93
C SER A 61 -1.35 8.99 4.99
N SER A 62 -0.47 8.87 3.99
CA SER A 62 0.61 7.88 3.97
C SER A 62 1.88 8.34 4.70
N ASP A 63 1.88 9.54 5.28
CA ASP A 63 3.06 10.18 5.88
C ASP A 63 4.27 10.24 4.93
N GLY A 64 4.00 10.40 3.62
CA GLY A 64 5.02 10.50 2.58
C GLY A 64 5.58 9.14 2.12
N VAL A 65 5.09 8.02 2.64
CA VAL A 65 5.54 6.67 2.22
C VAL A 65 5.28 6.45 0.74
N LEU A 66 4.09 6.77 0.23
CA LEU A 66 3.76 6.60 -1.19
C LEU A 66 4.66 7.47 -2.07
N THR A 67 4.77 8.77 -1.76
CA THR A 67 5.67 9.72 -2.44
C THR A 67 7.12 9.23 -2.49
N TYR A 68 7.64 8.71 -1.39
CA TYR A 68 9.02 8.23 -1.32
C TYR A 68 9.30 7.08 -2.29
N TYR A 69 8.40 6.09 -2.38
CA TYR A 69 8.62 4.89 -3.19
C TYR A 69 8.21 5.07 -4.66
N LEU A 70 7.17 5.86 -4.92
CA LEU A 70 6.63 6.05 -6.27
C LEU A 70 7.27 7.23 -7.01
N GLY A 71 8.02 8.08 -6.30
CA GLY A 71 8.68 9.25 -6.88
C GLY A 71 7.72 10.36 -7.32
N MET A 72 6.53 10.41 -6.68
CA MET A 72 5.45 11.37 -6.94
C MET A 72 5.39 12.48 -5.89
#